data_AF-A0A800M3U6-F1
#
_entry.id   AF-A0A800M3U6-F1
#
_cell.length_a   1.000
_cell.length_b   1.000
_cell.length_c   1.000
_cell.angle_alpha   90.00
_cell.angle_beta   90.00
_cell.angle_gamma   90.00
#
_symmetry.space_group_name_H-M   'P 1'
#
loop_
_entity.id
_entity.type
_entity.pdbx_description
1 polymer ?
#
loop_
_entity_poly.entity_id
_entity_poly.type
_entity_poly.pdbx_seq_one_letter_code
_entity_poly.pdbx_strand_id
1 'polypeptide(L)'
;MQVLLDDGRAIFAQVADDFVVDMDKPWHALEANSRMVDHLCAQIDESIIADGAEISDGADISGNIVVGENTRIGKRVVLRGGAVIG
;
A
#
# COMPACT_ATOMS: atom_id res chain seq x y z
N MET A 1 28.49 4.13 13.49
CA MET A 1 28.03 5.54 13.48
C MET A 1 28.62 6.31 14.66
N GLN A 2 28.57 5.77 15.89
CA GLN A 2 29.19 6.35 17.10
C GLN A 2 30.64 6.82 16.87
N VAL A 3 31.52 5.94 16.37
CA VAL A 3 32.95 6.24 16.12
C VAL A 3 33.18 7.45 15.18
N LEU A 4 32.28 7.69 14.22
CA LEU A 4 32.41 8.84 13.29
C LEU A 4 32.01 10.16 13.95
N LEU A 5 31.02 10.12 14.86
CA LEU A 5 30.65 11.27 15.70
C LEU A 5 31.78 11.58 16.68
N ASP A 6 32.36 10.55 17.29
CA ASP A 6 33.46 10.66 18.25
C ASP A 6 34.72 11.25 17.60
N ASP A 7 34.97 10.97 16.32
CA ASP A 7 36.06 11.54 15.51
C ASP A 7 35.74 12.94 14.94
N GLY A 8 34.62 13.56 15.31
CA GLY A 8 34.25 14.92 14.88
C GLY A 8 33.89 15.04 13.39
N ARG A 9 33.54 13.94 12.73
CA ARG A 9 33.15 13.95 11.31
C ARG A 9 31.69 14.34 11.15
N ALA A 10 31.40 15.15 10.14
CA ALA A 10 30.04 15.48 9.79
C ALA A 10 29.29 14.23 9.29
N ILE A 11 28.10 14.00 9.84
CA ILE A 11 27.17 12.95 9.41
C ILE A 11 25.92 13.63 8.89
N PHE A 12 25.55 13.33 7.66
CA PHE A 12 24.32 13.81 7.05
C PHE A 12 23.18 12.84 7.35
N ALA A 13 21.99 13.39 7.59
CA ALA A 13 20.76 12.63 7.74
C ALA A 13 19.65 13.32 6.95
N GLN A 14 18.73 12.52 6.41
CA GLN A 14 17.51 12.96 5.76
C GLN A 14 16.33 12.27 6.45
N VAL A 15 15.29 13.04 6.75
CA VAL A 15 14.05 12.49 7.30
C VAL A 15 13.22 11.92 6.16
N ALA A 16 12.61 10.75 6.39
CA ALA A 16 11.68 10.16 5.44
C ALA A 16 10.40 11.01 5.36
N ASP A 17 9.89 11.23 4.14
CA ASP A 17 8.74 12.11 3.91
C ASP A 17 7.39 11.45 4.23
N ASP A 18 7.36 10.12 4.37
CA ASP A 18 6.17 9.34 4.69
C ASP A 18 6.51 8.17 5.64
N PHE A 19 5.84 7.03 5.52
CA PHE A 19 5.99 5.91 6.44
C PHE A 19 7.26 5.08 6.18
N VAL A 20 7.84 4.61 7.28
CA VAL A 20 8.88 3.59 7.30
C VAL A 20 8.38 2.47 8.20
N VAL A 21 8.39 1.23 7.70
CA VAL A 21 8.05 0.05 8.48
C VAL A 21 9.28 -0.83 8.62
N ASP A 22 9.65 -1.11 9.86
CA ASP A 22 10.76 -2.00 10.21
C ASP A 22 10.31 -3.47 10.09
N MET A 23 10.95 -4.27 9.23
CA MET A 23 10.45 -5.59 8.81
C MET A 23 11.01 -6.75 9.66
N ASP A 24 10.98 -6.61 10.98
CA ASP A 24 11.56 -7.60 11.89
C ASP A 24 10.62 -8.73 12.32
N LYS A 25 9.31 -8.51 12.24
CA LYS A 25 8.30 -9.42 12.78
C LYS A 25 7.30 -9.83 11.70
N PRO A 26 6.75 -11.06 11.74
CA PRO A 26 5.88 -11.56 10.68
C PRO A 26 4.67 -10.67 10.35
N TRP A 27 4.14 -9.93 11.33
CA TRP A 27 2.99 -9.04 11.13
C TRP A 27 3.35 -7.70 10.49
N HIS A 28 4.63 -7.29 10.46
CA HIS A 28 5.03 -6.03 9.83
C HIS A 28 4.81 -6.03 8.32
N ALA A 29 4.74 -7.21 7.68
CA ALA A 29 4.31 -7.32 6.29
C ALA A 29 2.86 -6.84 6.11
N LEU A 30 1.97 -7.16 7.04
CA LEU A 30 0.58 -6.67 7.03
C LEU A 30 0.51 -5.18 7.32
N GLU A 31 1.33 -4.68 8.26
CA GLU A 31 1.42 -3.24 8.54
C GLU A 31 1.91 -2.46 7.31
N ALA A 32 2.99 -2.90 6.68
CA ALA A 32 3.53 -2.26 5.48
C ALA A 32 2.51 -2.26 4.33
N ASN A 33 1.83 -3.39 4.10
CA ASN A 33 0.78 -3.46 3.08
C ASN A 33 -0.38 -2.52 3.38
N SER A 34 -0.84 -2.43 4.63
CA SER A 34 -1.90 -1.51 5.03
C SER A 34 -1.51 -0.05 4.76
N ARG A 35 -0.31 0.35 5.18
CA ARG A 35 0.22 1.71 4.96
C ARG A 35 0.33 2.04 3.47
N MET A 36 0.79 1.08 2.68
CA MET A 36 0.94 1.22 1.24
C MET A 36 -0.41 1.34 0.53
N VAL A 37 -1.41 0.54 0.92
CA VAL A 37 -2.77 0.65 0.38
C VAL A 37 -3.35 2.03 0.68
N ASP A 38 -3.23 2.52 1.92
CA ASP A 38 -3.71 3.86 2.29
C ASP A 38 -3.02 4.95 1.47
N HIS A 39 -1.70 4.86 1.31
CA HIS A 39 -0.90 5.82 0.53
C HIS A 39 -1.29 5.83 -0.96
N LEU A 40 -1.47 4.67 -1.58
CA LEU A 40 -1.83 4.55 -2.99
C LEU A 40 -3.29 4.99 -3.23
N CYS A 41 -4.22 4.57 -2.37
CA CYS A 41 -5.62 4.95 -2.48
C CYS A 41 -5.85 6.45 -2.23
N ALA A 42 -4.99 7.12 -1.46
CA ALA A 42 -5.06 8.58 -1.27
C ALA A 42 -4.65 9.38 -2.53
N GLN A 43 -4.03 8.74 -3.53
CA GLN A 43 -3.56 9.38 -4.76
C GLN A 43 -4.54 9.24 -5.93
N ILE A 44 -5.67 8.56 -5.72
CA ILE A 44 -6.66 8.28 -6.78
C ILE A 44 -8.04 8.82 -6.40
N ASP A 45 -8.66 9.54 -7.32
CA ASP A 45 -10.02 10.05 -7.13
C ASP A 45 -11.10 9.03 -7.56
N GLU A 46 -10.72 8.04 -8.37
CA GLU A 46 -11.58 6.95 -8.84
C GLU A 46 -10.84 5.61 -8.88
N SER A 47 -11.58 4.52 -9.07
CA SER A 47 -10.98 3.18 -9.13
C SER A 47 -10.20 2.97 -10.43
N ILE A 48 -9.04 2.33 -10.34
CA ILE A 48 -8.18 1.99 -11.49
C ILE A 48 -8.30 0.49 -11.75
N ILE A 49 -8.83 0.13 -12.91
CA ILE A 49 -9.07 -1.27 -13.30
C ILE A 49 -8.20 -1.59 -14.52
N ALA A 50 -7.22 -2.48 -14.36
CA ALA A 50 -6.31 -2.87 -15.42
C ALA A 50 -6.94 -3.85 -16.43
N ASP A 51 -6.27 -4.01 -17.57
CA ASP A 51 -6.76 -4.83 -18.68
C ASP A 51 -7.01 -6.29 -18.26
N GLY A 52 -8.14 -6.84 -18.74
CA GLY A 52 -8.54 -8.21 -18.43
C GLY A 52 -9.05 -8.43 -16.99
N ALA A 53 -9.10 -7.38 -16.16
CA ALA A 53 -9.75 -7.50 -14.85
C ALA A 53 -11.27 -7.61 -15.00
N GLU A 54 -11.87 -8.49 -14.20
CA GLU A 54 -13.32 -8.74 -14.19
C GLU A 54 -13.89 -8.50 -12.80
N ILE A 55 -14.83 -7.55 -12.69
CA ILE A 55 -15.57 -7.27 -11.46
C ILE A 55 -17.02 -7.64 -11.67
N SER A 56 -17.56 -8.50 -10.82
CA SER A 56 -18.97 -8.86 -10.91
C SER A 56 -19.86 -7.74 -10.39
N ASP A 57 -20.98 -7.49 -11.10
CA ASP A 57 -22.07 -6.58 -10.66
C ASP A 57 -22.66 -6.88 -9.28
N GLY A 58 -22.40 -8.08 -8.74
CA GLY A 58 -22.84 -8.47 -7.39
C GLY A 58 -21.79 -8.25 -6.30
N ALA A 59 -20.69 -7.55 -6.58
CA ALA A 59 -19.69 -7.14 -5.60
C ALA A 59 -20.10 -5.83 -4.91
N ASP A 60 -19.80 -5.71 -3.62
CA ASP A 60 -20.03 -4.50 -2.84
C ASP A 60 -18.67 -3.90 -2.44
N ILE A 61 -18.37 -2.73 -2.99
CA ILE A 61 -17.04 -2.10 -2.89
C ILE A 61 -17.25 -0.69 -2.38
N SER A 62 -16.76 -0.43 -1.17
CA SER A 62 -16.84 0.89 -0.56
C SER A 62 -15.49 1.60 -0.66
N GLY A 63 -15.33 2.52 -1.61
CA GLY A 63 -14.10 3.31 -1.80
C GLY A 63 -13.42 3.06 -3.16
N ASN A 64 -12.29 3.71 -3.38
CA ASN A 64 -11.52 3.59 -4.61
C ASN A 64 -10.53 2.42 -4.52
N ILE A 65 -10.53 1.56 -5.55
CA ILE A 65 -9.66 0.38 -5.61
C ILE A 65 -8.71 0.44 -6.80
N VAL A 66 -7.61 -0.28 -6.70
CA VAL A 66 -6.69 -0.56 -7.81
C VAL A 66 -6.72 -2.07 -8.06
N VAL A 67 -7.06 -2.47 -9.28
CA VAL A 67 -7.20 -3.88 -9.68
C VAL A 67 -6.23 -4.16 -10.82
N GLY A 68 -5.29 -5.08 -10.59
CA GLY A 68 -4.27 -5.50 -11.52
C GLY A 68 -4.81 -6.40 -12.62
N GLU A 69 -3.98 -6.60 -13.65
CA GLU A 69 -4.35 -7.34 -14.86
C GLU A 69 -4.85 -8.75 -14.54
N ASN A 70 -5.85 -9.23 -15.28
CA ASN A 70 -6.40 -10.58 -15.14
C ASN A 70 -6.93 -10.94 -13.74
N THR A 71 -7.18 -9.95 -12.87
CA THR A 71 -7.81 -10.15 -11.55
C THR A 71 -9.31 -10.36 -11.68
N ARG A 72 -9.88 -11.25 -10.86
CA ARG A 72 -11.33 -11.49 -10.82
C ARG A 72 -11.91 -11.19 -9.43
N ILE A 73 -12.77 -10.18 -9.34
CA ILE A 73 -13.60 -9.90 -8.16
C ILE A 73 -14.98 -10.54 -8.36
N GLY A 74 -15.24 -11.61 -7.61
CA GLY A 74 -16.43 -12.44 -7.75
C GLY A 74 -17.72 -11.84 -7.17
N LYS A 75 -18.84 -12.51 -7.44
CA LYS A 75 -20.15 -12.20 -6.83
C LYS A 75 -20.07 -12.29 -5.31
N ARG A 76 -20.70 -11.35 -4.60
CA ARG A 76 -20.80 -11.28 -3.14
C ARG A 76 -19.46 -11.05 -2.42
N VAL A 77 -18.43 -10.59 -3.12
CA VAL A 77 -17.23 -10.04 -2.48
C VAL A 77 -17.60 -8.70 -1.86
N VAL A 78 -17.10 -8.46 -0.63
CA VAL A 78 -17.26 -7.19 0.07
C VAL A 78 -15.87 -6.61 0.33
N LEU A 79 -15.59 -5.45 -0.25
CA LEU A 79 -14.37 -4.69 0.01
C LEU A 79 -14.71 -3.44 0.81
N ARG A 80 -14.10 -3.31 1.99
CA ARG A 80 -14.30 -2.17 2.89
C ARG A 80 -13.09 -1.24 2.84
N GLY A 81 -13.27 -0.04 2.32
CA GLY A 81 -12.20 0.94 2.14
C GLY A 81 -11.47 0.75 0.81
N GLY A 82 -10.38 1.49 0.66
CA GLY A 82 -9.48 1.32 -0.47
C GLY A 82 -8.79 -0.04 -0.46
N ALA A 83 -8.54 -0.59 -1.63
CA ALA A 83 -7.88 -1.87 -1.79
C ALA A 83 -7.01 -1.86 -3.05
N VAL A 84 -5.85 -2.54 -2.98
CA VAL A 84 -4.98 -2.81 -4.12
C VAL A 84 -4.89 -4.32 -4.28
N ILE A 85 -5.29 -4.84 -5.43
CA ILE A 85 -5.44 -6.28 -5.70
C ILE A 85 -4.77 -6.58 -7.03
N GLY A 86 -3.90 -7.58 -7.11
CA GLY A 86 -3.22 -7.97 -8.34
C GLY A 86 -2.47 -9.29 -8.20
#